data_AF-A5CP55-F1
#
_entry.id   AF-A5CP55-F1
#
_cell.length_a   1.000
_cell.length_b   1.000
_cell.length_c   1.000
_cell.angle_alpha   90.00
_cell.angle_beta   90.00
_cell.angle_gamma   90.00
#
_symmetry.space_group_name_H-M   'P 1'
#
loop_
_entity.id
_entity.type
_entity.pdbx_description
1 polymer ?
#
loop_
_entity_poly.entity_id
_entity_poly.type
_entity_poly.pdbx_seq_one_letter_code
_entity_poly.pdbx_strand_id
1 'polypeptide(L)'
;MPALPVRRPSPRTVARAALTPLAHRAVAVVARPTLRLHLLLYMREMEAGIFPQHDDVSTAPGPDPERILFIGDIGVAGYGVLLAGMAMPAQIAARRAAQTGRGVEWESIAAYDMTARKAAVAVAGRTSAPLDLAVVALGIPDVLVATSVEEWVDRLTGIVGSIRAQAGDGCRIVVTGIPPMDRFQPIPMVARKLLQAQVSRLNGATALLDDPERGVIHAPYPDISGTRLHVRDRFSYRVMHAHWAEAVMPFLGDPRPVDR
;
A
#
# COMPACT_ATOMS: atom_id res chain seq x y z
N MET A 1 63.40 25.41 -29.71
CA MET A 1 61.93 25.64 -29.63
C MET A 1 61.26 24.33 -29.26
N PRO A 2 60.56 24.22 -28.13
CA PRO A 2 59.92 22.97 -27.73
C PRO A 2 58.64 22.75 -28.54
N ALA A 3 58.49 21.55 -29.08
CA ALA A 3 57.33 21.11 -29.85
C ALA A 3 56.08 20.97 -28.96
N LEU A 4 54.95 21.46 -29.46
CA LEU A 4 53.64 21.41 -28.81
C LEU A 4 53.16 19.96 -28.56
N PRO A 5 52.41 19.70 -27.47
CA PRO A 5 51.92 18.37 -27.15
C PRO A 5 50.83 17.90 -28.11
N VAL A 6 50.89 16.62 -28.47
CA VAL A 6 49.97 15.93 -29.38
C VAL A 6 48.55 15.88 -28.78
N ARG A 7 47.57 16.32 -29.56
CA ARG A 7 46.14 16.33 -29.23
C ARG A 7 45.63 14.89 -29.07
N ARG A 8 45.10 14.52 -27.88
CA ARG A 8 44.45 13.22 -27.66
C ARG A 8 43.16 13.11 -28.49
N PRO A 9 42.85 11.93 -29.08
CA PRO A 9 41.59 11.73 -29.79
C PRO A 9 40.41 11.68 -28.80
N SER A 10 39.29 12.28 -29.21
CA SER A 10 38.02 12.23 -28.49
C SER A 10 37.43 10.81 -28.47
N PRO A 11 36.73 10.41 -27.39
CA PRO A 11 36.08 9.09 -27.34
C PRO A 11 34.96 9.03 -28.37
N ARG A 12 35.01 7.99 -29.21
CA ARG A 12 33.96 7.66 -30.18
C ARG A 12 32.63 7.48 -29.44
N THR A 13 31.65 8.30 -29.79
CA THR A 13 30.25 8.11 -29.42
C THR A 13 29.80 6.73 -29.91
N VAL A 14 29.58 5.80 -28.99
CA VAL A 14 29.00 4.49 -29.31
C VAL A 14 27.53 4.73 -29.68
N ALA A 15 27.20 4.55 -30.95
CA ALA A 15 25.82 4.61 -31.42
C ALA A 15 25.00 3.54 -30.68
N ARG A 16 24.01 3.97 -29.88
CA ARG A 16 22.98 3.08 -29.33
C ARG A 16 22.20 2.52 -30.52
N ALA A 17 22.39 1.23 -30.82
CA ALA A 17 21.57 0.54 -31.79
C ALA A 17 20.10 0.63 -31.36
N ALA A 18 19.28 1.33 -32.14
CA ALA A 18 17.85 1.35 -31.94
C ALA A 18 17.29 -0.04 -32.25
N LEU A 19 16.68 -0.69 -31.27
CA LEU A 19 15.97 -1.94 -31.47
C LEU A 19 14.83 -1.71 -32.47
N THR A 20 14.78 -2.52 -33.53
CA THR A 20 13.73 -2.44 -34.54
C THR A 20 12.34 -2.73 -33.92
N PRO A 21 11.25 -2.15 -34.45
CA PRO A 21 9.90 -2.29 -33.88
C PRO A 21 9.39 -3.74 -33.79
N LEU A 22 9.95 -4.66 -34.60
CA LEU A 22 9.69 -6.10 -34.52
C LEU A 22 10.35 -6.76 -33.29
N ALA A 23 11.54 -6.33 -32.89
CA ALA A 23 12.21 -6.80 -31.67
C ALA A 23 11.45 -6.34 -30.41
N HIS A 24 10.88 -5.13 -30.42
CA HIS A 24 9.98 -4.65 -29.37
C HIS A 24 8.71 -5.53 -29.23
N ARG A 25 8.14 -5.98 -30.35
CA ARG A 25 6.96 -6.87 -30.34
C ARG A 25 7.31 -8.27 -29.83
N ALA A 26 8.43 -8.86 -30.25
CA ALA A 26 8.85 -10.18 -29.79
C ALA A 26 9.16 -10.20 -28.27
N VAL A 27 9.82 -9.16 -27.76
CA VAL A 27 10.06 -8.99 -26.31
C VAL A 27 8.72 -8.86 -25.55
N ALA A 28 7.75 -8.11 -26.07
CA ALA A 28 6.44 -7.97 -25.44
C ALA A 28 5.61 -9.27 -25.45
N VAL A 29 5.71 -10.08 -26.51
CA VAL A 29 4.99 -11.36 -26.66
C VAL A 29 5.48 -12.42 -25.67
N VAL A 30 6.78 -12.46 -25.38
CA VAL A 30 7.35 -13.42 -24.40
C VAL A 30 7.30 -12.89 -22.96
N ALA A 31 7.48 -11.58 -22.77
CA ALA A 31 7.46 -10.97 -21.43
C ALA A 31 6.07 -11.04 -20.76
N ARG A 32 4.99 -10.86 -21.53
CA ARG A 32 3.62 -10.88 -20.98
C ARG A 32 3.20 -12.21 -20.32
N PRO A 33 3.38 -13.38 -20.95
CA PRO A 33 3.01 -14.66 -20.33
C PRO A 33 3.92 -15.01 -19.14
N THR A 34 5.22 -14.68 -19.20
CA THR A 34 6.13 -14.90 -18.06
C THR A 34 5.80 -14.01 -16.87
N LEU A 35 5.44 -12.75 -17.11
CA LEU A 35 4.92 -11.85 -16.07
C LEU A 35 3.65 -12.42 -15.44
N ARG A 36 2.65 -12.79 -16.25
CA ARG A 36 1.41 -13.40 -15.75
C ARG A 36 1.67 -14.65 -14.93
N LEU A 37 2.58 -15.52 -15.38
CA LEU A 37 2.95 -16.71 -14.62
C LEU A 37 3.58 -16.35 -13.28
N HIS A 38 4.50 -15.40 -13.24
CA HIS A 38 5.14 -14.97 -11.99
C HIS A 38 4.14 -14.35 -11.02
N LEU A 39 3.17 -13.57 -11.52
CA LEU A 39 2.08 -13.00 -10.74
C LEU A 39 1.13 -14.08 -10.20
N LEU A 40 0.82 -15.11 -10.99
CA LEU A 40 0.02 -16.25 -10.54
C LEU A 40 0.74 -17.07 -9.47
N LEU A 41 2.04 -17.30 -9.63
CA LEU A 41 2.85 -17.97 -8.62
C LEU A 41 2.92 -17.15 -7.33
N TYR A 42 3.06 -15.83 -7.44
CA TYR A 42 3.00 -14.93 -6.29
C TYR A 42 1.64 -15.02 -5.56
N MET A 43 0.52 -14.99 -6.30
CA MET A 43 -0.80 -15.13 -5.70
C MET A 43 -1.00 -16.48 -5.01
N ARG A 44 -0.46 -17.56 -5.60
CA ARG A 44 -0.48 -18.89 -4.98
C ARG A 44 0.37 -18.97 -3.72
N GLU A 45 1.52 -18.30 -3.70
CA GLU A 45 2.36 -18.20 -2.51
C GLU A 45 1.67 -17.39 -1.41
N MET A 46 0.98 -16.30 -1.76
CA MET A 46 0.17 -15.54 -0.81
C MET A 46 -0.99 -16.36 -0.25
N GLU A 47 -1.66 -17.19 -1.06
CA GLU A 47 -2.74 -18.07 -0.61
C GLU A 47 -2.26 -19.10 0.42
N ALA A 48 -1.04 -19.64 0.25
CA ALA A 48 -0.40 -20.51 1.23
C ALA A 48 0.30 -19.74 2.38
N GLY A 49 0.09 -18.43 2.45
CA GLY A 49 0.72 -17.52 3.39
C GLY A 49 0.26 -17.73 4.84
N ILE A 50 1.09 -17.25 5.76
CA ILE A 50 0.71 -17.17 7.17
C ILE A 50 -0.07 -15.87 7.38
N PHE A 51 -1.30 -15.99 7.88
CA PHE A 51 -2.12 -14.88 8.35
C PHE A 51 -2.62 -15.22 9.76
N PRO A 52 -2.57 -14.28 10.71
CA PRO A 52 -3.13 -14.54 12.03
C PRO A 52 -4.66 -14.56 11.94
N GLN A 53 -5.29 -15.25 12.89
CA GLN A 53 -6.72 -15.09 13.12
C GLN A 53 -6.97 -13.70 13.72
N HIS A 54 -8.04 -13.06 13.28
CA HIS A 54 -8.49 -11.79 13.81
C HIS A 54 -9.94 -11.95 14.26
N ASP A 55 -10.30 -11.30 15.36
CA ASP A 55 -11.69 -11.17 15.77
C ASP A 55 -12.41 -10.21 14.83
N ASP A 56 -13.74 -10.34 14.73
CA ASP A 56 -14.56 -9.43 13.91
C ASP A 56 -14.37 -7.96 14.34
N VAL A 57 -14.25 -7.74 15.65
CA VAL A 57 -13.92 -6.46 16.28
C VAL A 57 -12.83 -6.71 17.32
N SER A 58 -11.77 -5.90 17.27
CA SER A 58 -10.65 -5.95 18.21
C SER A 58 -10.58 -4.66 19.03
N THR A 59 -10.01 -4.75 20.24
CA THR A 59 -9.98 -3.60 21.17
C THR A 59 -8.63 -3.41 21.85
N ALA A 60 -8.25 -2.15 22.06
CA ALA A 60 -7.21 -1.72 22.98
C ALA A 60 -7.93 -0.98 24.14
N PRO A 61 -7.77 -1.41 25.39
CA PRO A 61 -8.55 -0.88 26.50
C PRO A 61 -8.19 0.58 26.80
N GLY A 62 -9.21 1.37 27.13
CA GLY A 62 -9.08 2.76 27.56
C GLY A 62 -10.44 3.46 27.55
N PRO A 63 -10.54 4.65 28.16
CA PRO A 63 -11.76 5.44 28.16
C PRO A 63 -12.07 5.97 26.75
N ASP A 64 -13.36 6.21 26.47
CA ASP A 64 -13.83 6.88 25.25
C ASP A 64 -13.18 6.32 23.98
N PRO A 65 -13.48 5.07 23.58
CA PRO A 65 -12.74 4.41 22.53
C PRO A 65 -12.93 5.08 21.17
N GLU A 66 -11.83 5.31 20.47
CA GLU A 66 -11.85 5.69 19.06
C GLU A 66 -12.19 4.48 18.18
N ARG A 67 -13.10 4.65 17.23
CA ARG A 67 -13.53 3.59 16.31
C ARG A 67 -12.83 3.71 14.96
N ILE A 68 -12.06 2.68 14.59
CA ILE A 68 -11.21 2.65 13.41
C ILE A 68 -11.61 1.50 12.46
N LEU A 69 -11.72 1.78 11.16
CA LEU A 69 -11.95 0.78 10.13
C LEU A 69 -10.71 0.66 9.26
N PHE A 70 -10.11 -0.51 9.25
CA PHE A 70 -9.00 -0.82 8.35
C PHE A 70 -9.53 -1.56 7.13
N ILE A 71 -9.19 -1.08 5.94
CA ILE A 71 -9.52 -1.73 4.67
C ILE A 71 -8.22 -1.98 3.96
N GLY A 72 -7.92 -3.20 3.56
CA GLY A 72 -6.65 -3.41 2.88
C GLY A 72 -6.33 -4.80 2.42
N ASP A 73 -5.12 -4.92 1.88
CA ASP A 73 -4.56 -6.17 1.39
C ASP A 73 -3.70 -6.87 2.47
N ILE A 74 -2.52 -7.38 2.11
CA ILE A 74 -1.61 -8.11 2.98
C ILE A 74 -1.16 -7.32 4.22
N GLY A 75 -1.11 -5.98 4.14
CA GLY A 75 -0.74 -5.13 5.28
C GLY A 75 -1.79 -5.14 6.38
N VAL A 76 -3.07 -5.08 6.00
CA VAL A 76 -4.18 -5.13 6.96
C VAL A 76 -4.48 -6.57 7.36
N ALA A 77 -4.40 -7.51 6.42
CA ALA A 77 -4.63 -8.94 6.69
C ALA A 77 -3.54 -9.60 7.56
N GLY A 78 -2.42 -8.91 7.85
CA GLY A 78 -1.39 -9.45 8.74
C GLY A 78 -0.49 -10.50 8.09
N TYR A 79 -0.18 -10.37 6.79
CA TYR A 79 0.67 -11.35 6.11
C TYR A 79 2.02 -11.56 6.80
N GLY A 80 2.39 -12.82 7.00
CA GLY A 80 3.68 -13.26 7.51
C GLY A 80 3.87 -13.13 9.03
N VAL A 81 2.84 -12.74 9.79
CA VAL A 81 2.89 -12.71 11.26
C VAL A 81 1.96 -13.75 11.89
N LEU A 82 2.34 -14.25 13.06
CA LEU A 82 1.59 -15.31 13.75
C LEU A 82 0.49 -14.79 14.68
N LEU A 83 0.60 -13.55 15.15
CA LEU A 83 -0.35 -12.94 16.09
C LEU A 83 -0.94 -11.67 15.48
N ALA A 84 -2.25 -11.47 15.63
CA ALA A 84 -2.95 -10.27 15.16
C ALA A 84 -2.32 -8.98 15.71
N GLY A 85 -1.84 -9.02 16.97
CA GLY A 85 -1.13 -7.91 17.60
C GLY A 85 0.16 -7.46 16.88
N MET A 86 0.70 -8.27 15.98
CA MET A 86 1.88 -7.92 15.17
C MET A 86 1.52 -7.30 13.82
N ALA A 87 0.26 -7.38 13.39
CA ALA A 87 -0.19 -6.82 12.12
C ALA A 87 -0.33 -5.29 12.19
N MET A 88 -0.27 -4.64 11.04
CA MET A 88 -0.34 -3.17 10.93
C MET A 88 -1.55 -2.57 11.67
N PRO A 89 -2.79 -3.09 11.60
CA PRO A 89 -3.94 -2.52 12.30
C PRO A 89 -3.75 -2.44 13.82
N ALA A 90 -3.35 -3.55 14.45
CA ALA A 90 -3.13 -3.60 15.89
C ALA A 90 -1.95 -2.73 16.32
N GLN A 91 -0.91 -2.64 15.48
CA GLN A 91 0.23 -1.76 15.71
C GLN A 91 -0.17 -0.28 15.66
N ILE A 92 -1.06 0.11 14.74
CA ILE A 92 -1.64 1.47 14.68
C ILE A 92 -2.50 1.72 15.92
N ALA A 93 -3.42 0.82 16.25
CA ALA A 93 -4.32 0.95 17.40
C ALA A 93 -3.54 1.11 18.71
N ALA A 94 -2.50 0.31 18.94
CA ALA A 94 -1.66 0.44 20.14
C ALA A 94 -0.95 1.79 20.21
N ARG A 95 -0.46 2.33 19.08
CA ARG A 95 0.19 3.65 19.01
C ARG A 95 -0.83 4.77 19.22
N ARG A 96 -2.03 4.66 18.66
CA ARG A 96 -3.15 5.58 18.89
C ARG A 96 -3.54 5.61 20.36
N ALA A 97 -3.75 4.46 20.99
CA ALA A 97 -4.06 4.38 22.42
C ALA A 97 -2.97 5.05 23.28
N ALA A 98 -1.69 4.76 22.99
CA ALA A 98 -0.56 5.36 23.70
C ALA A 98 -0.43 6.88 23.50
N GLN A 99 -0.69 7.37 22.28
CA GLN A 99 -0.59 8.81 21.95
C GLN A 99 -1.72 9.63 22.59
N THR A 100 -2.89 9.02 22.76
CA THR A 100 -4.14 9.74 23.07
C THR A 100 -4.65 9.48 24.49
N GLY A 101 -4.23 8.38 25.11
CA GLY A 101 -4.76 7.89 26.39
C GLY A 101 -6.18 7.31 26.29
N ARG A 102 -6.75 7.22 25.09
CA ARG A 102 -8.10 6.67 24.83
C ARG A 102 -8.05 5.18 24.52
N GLY A 103 -9.20 4.52 24.66
CA GLY A 103 -9.40 3.20 24.09
C GLY A 103 -9.39 3.25 22.56
N VAL A 104 -9.24 2.08 21.92
CA VAL A 104 -9.40 1.95 20.47
C VAL A 104 -10.20 0.69 20.18
N GLU A 105 -11.25 0.81 19.38
CA GLU A 105 -12.01 -0.29 18.80
C GLU A 105 -11.73 -0.31 17.31
N TRP A 106 -11.42 -1.48 16.73
CA TRP A 106 -11.22 -1.56 15.29
C TRP A 106 -11.76 -2.82 14.64
N GLU A 107 -12.15 -2.63 13.39
CA GLU A 107 -12.57 -3.67 12.45
C GLU A 107 -11.61 -3.70 11.26
N SER A 108 -11.48 -4.86 10.63
CA SER A 108 -10.66 -5.03 9.43
C SER A 108 -11.45 -5.70 8.30
N ILE A 109 -11.58 -5.03 7.17
CA ILE A 109 -12.02 -5.62 5.90
C ILE A 109 -10.77 -5.87 5.05
N ALA A 110 -10.24 -7.08 5.11
CA ALA A 110 -8.99 -7.40 4.43
C ALA A 110 -8.90 -8.83 3.92
N ALA A 111 -8.14 -8.97 2.84
CA ALA A 111 -7.77 -10.25 2.24
C ALA A 111 -6.46 -10.06 1.48
N TYR A 112 -5.66 -11.12 1.33
CA TYR A 112 -4.39 -11.04 0.60
C TYR A 112 -4.56 -10.61 -0.87
N ASP A 113 -5.73 -10.88 -1.45
CA ASP A 113 -6.10 -10.55 -2.83
C ASP A 113 -7.14 -9.43 -2.92
N MET A 114 -7.24 -8.60 -1.86
CA MET A 114 -8.16 -7.47 -1.78
C MET A 114 -7.77 -6.37 -2.78
N THR A 115 -8.50 -6.32 -3.89
CA THR A 115 -8.41 -5.22 -4.86
C THR A 115 -9.34 -4.07 -4.45
N ALA A 116 -9.13 -2.87 -5.00
CA ALA A 116 -10.07 -1.76 -4.80
C ALA A 116 -11.51 -2.11 -5.23
N ARG A 117 -11.66 -2.93 -6.27
CA ARG A 117 -12.98 -3.45 -6.69
C ARG A 117 -13.65 -4.29 -5.60
N LYS A 118 -12.93 -5.26 -5.01
CA LYS A 118 -13.48 -6.10 -3.94
C LYS A 118 -13.76 -5.28 -2.68
N ALA A 119 -12.84 -4.38 -2.32
CA ALA A 119 -12.99 -3.49 -1.19
C ALA A 119 -14.23 -2.59 -1.33
N ALA A 120 -14.48 -2.01 -2.50
CA ALA A 120 -15.68 -1.20 -2.74
C ALA A 120 -16.98 -1.99 -2.49
N VAL A 121 -17.04 -3.24 -2.94
CA VAL A 121 -18.21 -4.12 -2.69
C VAL A 121 -18.34 -4.44 -1.21
N ALA A 122 -17.25 -4.83 -0.55
CA ALA A 122 -17.25 -5.21 0.86
C ALA A 122 -17.64 -4.04 1.77
N VAL A 123 -17.10 -2.84 1.51
CA VAL A 123 -17.44 -1.63 2.27
C VAL A 123 -18.88 -1.23 2.03
N ALA A 124 -19.39 -1.29 0.79
CA ALA A 124 -20.79 -0.98 0.51
C ALA A 124 -21.77 -1.95 1.20
N GLY A 125 -21.38 -3.22 1.38
CA GLY A 125 -22.16 -4.23 2.11
C GLY A 125 -22.00 -4.21 3.63
N ARG A 126 -21.10 -3.37 4.17
CA ARG A 126 -20.88 -3.25 5.61
C ARG A 126 -22.06 -2.56 6.28
N THR A 127 -22.50 -3.09 7.42
CA THR A 127 -23.50 -2.45 8.28
C THR A 127 -22.97 -1.12 8.80
N SER A 128 -23.78 -0.05 8.72
CA SER A 128 -23.40 1.25 9.29
C SER A 128 -23.18 1.13 10.79
N ALA A 129 -22.02 1.65 11.24
CA ALA A 129 -21.64 1.78 12.63
C ALA A 129 -20.85 3.09 12.79
N PRO A 130 -20.89 3.74 13.96
CA PRO A 130 -20.15 4.98 14.15
C PRO A 130 -18.66 4.74 13.97
N LEU A 131 -18.01 5.65 13.24
CA LEU A 131 -16.63 5.53 12.84
C LEU A 131 -15.95 6.89 12.94
N ASP A 132 -14.77 6.92 13.54
CA ASP A 132 -13.98 8.14 13.70
C ASP A 132 -12.87 8.23 12.66
N LEU A 133 -12.30 7.09 12.29
CA LEU A 133 -11.19 6.99 11.36
C LEU A 133 -11.35 5.77 10.43
N ALA A 134 -11.05 5.94 9.16
CA ALA A 134 -10.86 4.85 8.21
C ALA A 134 -9.45 4.89 7.63
N VAL A 135 -8.78 3.75 7.54
CA VAL A 135 -7.47 3.60 6.88
C VAL A 135 -7.61 2.62 5.72
N VAL A 136 -7.44 3.14 4.50
CA VAL A 136 -7.54 2.40 3.25
C VAL A 136 -6.14 2.12 2.72
N ALA A 137 -5.65 0.90 2.97
CA ALA A 137 -4.34 0.41 2.57
C ALA A 137 -4.44 -0.69 1.52
N LEU A 138 -4.70 -0.26 0.27
CA LEU A 138 -4.91 -1.11 -0.89
C LEU A 138 -3.84 -0.87 -1.96
N GLY A 139 -3.76 -1.81 -2.91
CA GLY A 139 -3.22 -1.56 -4.23
C GLY A 139 -2.10 -2.51 -4.64
N ILE A 140 -1.59 -3.35 -3.74
CA ILE A 140 -0.67 -4.43 -4.13
C ILE A 140 -1.37 -5.36 -5.14
N PRO A 141 -2.57 -5.91 -4.85
CA PRO A 141 -3.30 -6.72 -5.83
C PRO A 141 -3.64 -5.95 -7.12
N ASP A 142 -4.01 -4.67 -7.03
CA ASP A 142 -4.37 -3.82 -8.19
C ASP A 142 -3.20 -3.59 -9.15
N VAL A 143 -1.98 -3.43 -8.64
CA VAL A 143 -0.78 -3.38 -9.48
C VAL A 143 -0.59 -4.70 -10.23
N LEU A 144 -0.82 -5.83 -9.56
CA LEU A 144 -0.59 -7.17 -10.10
C LEU A 144 -1.63 -7.54 -11.17
N VAL A 145 -2.89 -7.17 -10.97
CA VAL A 145 -3.96 -7.38 -11.97
C VAL A 145 -4.02 -6.26 -13.02
N ALA A 146 -3.12 -5.28 -12.94
CA ALA A 146 -3.02 -4.14 -13.84
C ALA A 146 -4.31 -3.30 -13.94
N THR A 147 -4.91 -2.99 -12.78
CA THR A 147 -6.07 -2.10 -12.67
C THR A 147 -5.80 -0.77 -13.41
N SER A 148 -6.77 -0.31 -14.20
CA SER A 148 -6.66 0.98 -14.89
C SER A 148 -6.71 2.14 -13.89
N VAL A 149 -6.17 3.31 -14.25
CA VAL A 149 -6.22 4.48 -13.35
C VAL A 149 -7.67 4.93 -13.15
N GLU A 150 -8.47 4.85 -14.20
CA GLU A 150 -9.88 5.20 -14.22
C GLU A 150 -10.67 4.30 -13.27
N GLU A 151 -10.46 2.98 -13.34
CA GLU A 151 -11.08 2.04 -12.41
C GLU A 151 -10.58 2.24 -10.98
N TRP A 152 -9.29 2.46 -10.78
CA TRP A 152 -8.71 2.71 -9.46
C TRP A 152 -9.36 3.91 -8.77
N VAL A 153 -9.45 5.04 -9.48
CA VAL A 153 -10.10 6.26 -8.99
C VAL A 153 -11.58 6.02 -8.71
N ASP A 154 -12.33 5.43 -9.65
CA ASP A 154 -13.75 5.11 -9.48
C ASP A 154 -13.99 4.28 -8.21
N ARG A 155 -13.18 3.24 -7.98
CA ARG A 155 -13.32 2.38 -6.81
C ARG A 155 -12.93 3.07 -5.51
N LEU A 156 -11.84 3.84 -5.48
CA LEU A 156 -11.46 4.60 -4.29
C LEU A 156 -12.51 5.66 -3.94
N THR A 157 -13.03 6.40 -4.93
CA THR A 157 -14.12 7.36 -4.72
C THR A 157 -15.38 6.66 -4.20
N GLY A 158 -15.72 5.48 -4.73
CA GLY A 158 -16.84 4.67 -4.24
C GLY A 158 -16.65 4.19 -2.78
N ILE A 159 -15.44 3.80 -2.40
CA ILE A 159 -15.09 3.44 -1.02
C ILE A 159 -15.26 4.64 -0.10
N VAL A 160 -14.69 5.79 -0.47
CA VAL A 160 -14.80 7.05 0.29
C VAL A 160 -16.27 7.45 0.46
N GLY A 161 -17.06 7.42 -0.62
CA GLY A 161 -18.49 7.72 -0.59
C GLY A 161 -19.28 6.77 0.31
N SER A 162 -18.96 5.48 0.30
CA SER A 162 -19.61 4.48 1.15
C SER A 162 -19.28 4.69 2.63
N ILE A 163 -18.02 4.99 2.97
CA ILE A 163 -17.61 5.31 4.34
C ILE A 163 -18.33 6.59 4.82
N ARG A 164 -18.36 7.63 3.98
CA ARG A 164 -19.09 8.89 4.27
C ARG A 164 -20.57 8.64 4.53
N ALA A 165 -21.23 7.83 3.71
CA ALA A 165 -22.63 7.49 3.91
C ALA A 165 -22.89 6.72 5.21
N GLN A 166 -21.92 5.91 5.67
CA GLN A 166 -22.04 5.11 6.89
C GLN A 166 -21.70 5.88 8.18
N ALA A 167 -20.74 6.80 8.11
CA ALA A 167 -20.13 7.43 9.29
C ALA A 167 -20.30 8.95 9.37
N GLY A 168 -20.77 9.59 8.30
CA GLY A 168 -20.86 11.05 8.18
C GLY A 168 -19.52 11.74 7.93
N ASP A 169 -19.56 13.07 7.96
CA ASP A 169 -18.41 13.93 7.63
C ASP A 169 -17.36 13.99 8.74
N GLY A 170 -17.72 13.62 9.97
CA GLY A 170 -16.81 13.59 11.12
C GLY A 170 -15.77 12.47 11.08
N CYS A 171 -15.89 11.50 10.17
CA CYS A 171 -14.91 10.42 10.01
C CYS A 171 -13.71 10.92 9.20
N ARG A 172 -12.48 10.78 9.69
CA ARG A 172 -11.30 11.00 8.84
C ARG A 172 -11.06 9.76 7.97
N ILE A 173 -10.68 9.94 6.70
CA ILE A 173 -10.37 8.83 5.79
C ILE A 173 -8.95 9.00 5.28
N VAL A 174 -8.08 8.05 5.60
CA VAL A 174 -6.68 8.05 5.18
C VAL A 174 -6.47 6.98 4.12
N VAL A 175 -6.07 7.38 2.92
CA VAL A 175 -5.75 6.46 1.83
C VAL A 175 -4.24 6.38 1.67
N THR A 176 -3.67 5.19 1.85
CA THR A 176 -2.21 5.02 1.80
C THR A 176 -1.70 4.79 0.38
N GLY A 177 -0.50 5.28 0.09
CA GLY A 177 0.21 4.97 -1.14
C GLY A 177 0.66 3.50 -1.20
N ILE A 178 0.75 2.98 -2.42
CA ILE A 178 1.19 1.63 -2.72
C ILE A 178 2.71 1.52 -2.55
N PRO A 179 3.22 0.47 -1.88
CA PRO A 179 4.66 0.22 -1.74
C PRO A 179 5.41 0.10 -3.08
N PRO A 180 6.72 0.41 -3.10
CA PRO A 180 7.60 0.02 -4.20
C PRO A 180 7.76 -1.51 -4.19
N MET A 181 6.88 -2.20 -4.92
CA MET A 181 6.79 -3.66 -4.95
C MET A 181 8.06 -4.36 -5.45
N ASP A 182 8.88 -3.66 -6.22
CA ASP A 182 10.11 -4.17 -6.80
C ASP A 182 11.24 -4.46 -5.80
N ARG A 183 11.06 -4.04 -4.54
CA ARG A 183 12.06 -4.21 -3.48
C ARG A 183 11.81 -5.44 -2.61
N PHE A 184 10.71 -6.15 -2.80
CA PHE A 184 10.29 -7.22 -1.90
C PHE A 184 10.67 -8.63 -2.39
N GLN A 185 11.04 -8.83 -3.65
CA GLN A 185 11.44 -10.13 -4.22
C GLN A 185 12.36 -9.98 -5.47
N PRO A 186 13.10 -11.04 -5.87
CA PRO A 186 13.89 -11.05 -7.10
C PRO A 186 12.99 -11.13 -8.33
N ILE A 187 12.60 -9.97 -8.84
CA ILE A 187 11.76 -9.81 -10.03
C ILE A 187 12.64 -9.45 -11.24
N PRO A 188 12.43 -10.03 -12.45
CA PRO A 188 13.19 -9.67 -13.64
C PRO A 188 13.16 -8.16 -13.92
N MET A 189 14.24 -7.58 -14.43
CA MET A 189 14.37 -6.11 -14.60
C MET A 189 13.25 -5.46 -15.42
N VAL A 190 12.72 -6.15 -16.43
CA VAL A 190 11.59 -5.66 -17.24
C VAL A 190 10.30 -5.63 -16.40
N ALA A 191 10.05 -6.69 -15.64
CA ALA A 191 8.93 -6.79 -14.72
C ALA A 191 8.99 -5.71 -13.64
N ARG A 192 10.17 -5.47 -13.09
CA ARG A 192 10.45 -4.40 -12.13
C ARG A 192 10.05 -3.02 -12.66
N LYS A 193 10.45 -2.67 -13.90
CA LYS A 193 10.08 -1.39 -14.51
C LYS A 193 8.58 -1.24 -14.72
N LEU A 194 7.90 -2.31 -15.13
CA LEU A 194 6.46 -2.30 -15.33
C LEU A 194 5.70 -2.12 -14.01
N LEU A 195 6.11 -2.84 -12.95
CA LEU A 195 5.55 -2.67 -11.61
C LEU A 195 5.79 -1.27 -11.07
N GLN A 196 7.00 -0.74 -11.18
CA GLN A 196 7.33 0.64 -10.75
C GLN A 196 6.47 1.67 -11.50
N ALA A 197 6.34 1.55 -12.83
CA ALA A 197 5.53 2.46 -13.61
C ALA A 197 4.04 2.40 -13.19
N GLN A 198 3.53 1.19 -12.93
CA GLN A 198 2.15 1.02 -12.49
C GLN A 198 1.93 1.57 -11.07
N VAL A 199 2.83 1.30 -10.12
CA VAL A 199 2.81 1.89 -8.77
C VAL A 199 2.81 3.42 -8.85
N SER A 200 3.69 4.01 -9.66
CA SER A 200 3.72 5.47 -9.86
C SER A 200 2.43 6.04 -10.43
N ARG A 201 1.80 5.35 -11.39
CA ARG A 201 0.53 5.78 -11.98
C ARG A 201 -0.61 5.75 -10.96
N LEU A 202 -0.75 4.65 -10.22
CA LEU A 202 -1.81 4.51 -9.22
C LEU A 202 -1.60 5.46 -8.05
N ASN A 203 -0.37 5.58 -7.51
CA ASN A 203 -0.06 6.54 -6.45
C ASN A 203 -0.27 8.00 -6.88
N GLY A 204 0.09 8.33 -8.13
CA GLY A 204 -0.17 9.65 -8.69
C GLY A 204 -1.66 9.96 -8.73
N ALA A 205 -2.50 8.99 -9.08
CA ALA A 205 -3.96 9.14 -9.05
C ALA A 205 -4.52 9.20 -7.63
N THR A 206 -4.01 8.38 -6.69
CA THR A 206 -4.41 8.41 -5.29
C THR A 206 -4.15 9.78 -4.65
N ALA A 207 -3.00 10.40 -4.96
CA ALA A 207 -2.65 11.71 -4.44
C ALA A 207 -3.63 12.83 -4.87
N LEU A 208 -4.31 12.67 -6.02
CA LEU A 208 -5.32 13.62 -6.48
C LEU A 208 -6.65 13.52 -5.71
N LEU A 209 -6.83 12.49 -4.88
CA LEU A 209 -7.99 12.33 -4.01
C LEU A 209 -7.81 13.01 -2.65
N ASP A 210 -6.65 13.61 -2.38
CA ASP A 210 -6.39 14.37 -1.16
C ASP A 210 -7.34 15.58 -1.10
N ASP A 211 -8.20 15.60 -0.09
CA ASP A 211 -9.17 16.66 0.17
C ASP A 211 -9.27 16.86 1.69
N PRO A 212 -8.31 17.61 2.29
CA PRO A 212 -8.26 17.82 3.73
C PRO A 212 -9.48 18.56 4.30
N GLU A 213 -10.13 19.41 3.50
CA GLU A 213 -11.35 20.13 3.89
C GLU A 213 -12.52 19.15 4.13
N ARG A 214 -12.55 18.05 3.38
CA ARG A 214 -13.51 16.96 3.55
C ARG A 214 -12.96 15.79 4.34
N GLY A 215 -11.82 15.95 5.01
CA GLY A 215 -11.20 14.93 5.86
C GLY A 215 -10.72 13.68 5.11
N VAL A 216 -10.44 13.78 3.80
CA VAL A 216 -9.82 12.72 3.00
C VAL A 216 -8.34 13.05 2.82
N ILE A 217 -7.47 12.14 3.23
CA ILE A 217 -6.04 12.41 3.36
C ILE A 217 -5.26 11.33 2.64
N HIS A 218 -4.38 11.73 1.74
CA HIS A 218 -3.43 10.82 1.13
C HIS A 218 -2.17 10.70 2.01
N ALA A 219 -1.91 9.50 2.49
CA ALA A 219 -0.67 9.15 3.16
C ALA A 219 0.29 8.51 2.16
N PRO A 220 1.32 9.21 1.64
CA PRO A 220 2.28 8.61 0.73
C PRO A 220 2.97 7.42 1.38
N TYR A 221 3.33 6.43 0.57
CA TYR A 221 4.07 5.27 1.07
C TYR A 221 5.40 5.71 1.69
N PRO A 222 5.77 5.22 2.90
CA PRO A 222 7.02 5.61 3.55
C PRO A 222 8.24 5.24 2.73
N ASP A 223 9.27 6.10 2.76
CA ASP A 223 10.55 5.69 2.22
C ASP A 223 11.19 4.61 3.12
N ILE A 224 11.22 3.38 2.61
CA ILE A 224 11.84 2.22 3.27
C ILE A 224 13.35 2.12 3.02
N SER A 225 13.98 3.09 2.34
CA SER A 225 15.39 3.02 1.90
C SER A 225 16.41 2.94 3.04
N GLY A 226 16.02 3.15 4.30
CA GLY A 226 16.86 2.99 5.50
C GLY A 226 16.36 1.95 6.51
N THR A 227 15.21 1.31 6.28
CA THR A 227 14.60 0.40 7.25
C THR A 227 15.27 -0.96 7.20
N ARG A 228 15.76 -1.45 8.36
CA ARG A 228 16.27 -2.83 8.49
C ARG A 228 15.10 -3.83 8.49
N LEU A 229 14.53 -4.05 7.32
CA LEU A 229 13.49 -5.07 7.10
C LEU A 229 14.04 -6.50 7.20
N HIS A 230 15.36 -6.66 7.25
CA HIS A 230 16.02 -7.94 7.42
C HIS A 230 16.55 -8.09 8.85
N VAL A 231 16.23 -9.23 9.48
CA VAL A 231 16.78 -9.66 10.76
C VAL A 231 17.53 -10.96 10.53
N ARG A 232 18.86 -10.97 10.76
CA ARG A 232 19.73 -12.12 10.46
C ARG A 232 19.54 -12.63 9.02
N ASP A 233 19.57 -11.70 8.06
CA ASP A 233 19.45 -11.95 6.61
C ASP A 233 18.10 -12.52 6.13
N ARG A 234 17.08 -12.55 7.01
CA ARG A 234 15.71 -12.93 6.65
C ARG A 234 14.78 -11.73 6.72
N PHE A 235 13.90 -11.62 5.73
CA PHE A 235 12.84 -10.61 5.73
C PHE A 235 11.95 -10.79 6.96
N SER A 236 11.69 -9.71 7.69
CA SER A 236 10.86 -9.71 8.90
C SER A 236 9.55 -8.99 8.65
N TYR A 237 8.49 -9.77 8.44
CA TYR A 237 7.13 -9.25 8.28
C TYR A 237 6.68 -8.43 9.49
N ARG A 238 7.04 -8.83 10.72
CA ARG A 238 6.76 -8.04 11.92
C ARG A 238 7.34 -6.62 11.85
N VAL A 239 8.59 -6.49 11.38
CA VAL A 239 9.23 -5.16 11.23
C VAL A 239 8.56 -4.36 10.13
N MET A 240 8.20 -5.00 9.02
CA MET A 240 7.44 -4.38 7.93
C MET A 240 6.10 -3.81 8.44
N HIS A 241 5.28 -4.61 9.14
CA HIS A 241 4.00 -4.19 9.72
C HIS A 241 4.17 -3.04 10.70
N ALA A 242 5.16 -3.12 11.61
CA ALA A 242 5.44 -2.06 12.57
C ALA A 242 5.86 -0.74 11.89
N HIS A 243 6.63 -0.83 10.81
CA HIS A 243 7.09 0.33 10.05
C HIS A 243 5.96 0.97 9.24
N TRP A 244 5.10 0.17 8.59
CA TRP A 244 3.90 0.69 7.92
C TRP A 244 2.95 1.37 8.92
N ALA A 245 2.78 0.79 10.10
CA ALA A 245 2.00 1.39 11.16
C ALA A 245 2.58 2.74 11.62
N GLU A 246 3.89 2.81 11.84
CA GLU A 246 4.57 4.06 12.23
C GLU A 246 4.45 5.14 11.16
N ALA A 247 4.64 4.77 9.89
CA ALA A 247 4.61 5.68 8.76
C ALA A 247 3.26 6.39 8.55
N VAL A 248 2.15 5.70 8.85
CA VAL A 248 0.81 6.28 8.65
C VAL A 248 0.37 7.18 9.80
N MET A 249 0.96 7.02 11.01
CA MET A 249 0.57 7.78 12.21
C MET A 249 0.44 9.30 12.01
N PRO A 250 1.38 10.01 11.32
CA PRO A 250 1.28 11.45 11.13
C PRO A 250 0.05 11.91 10.33
N PHE A 251 -0.55 11.01 9.55
CA PHE A 251 -1.68 11.33 8.67
C PHE A 251 -3.04 11.08 9.33
N LEU A 252 -3.06 10.36 10.46
CA LEU A 252 -4.29 9.97 11.16
C LEU A 252 -4.98 11.14 11.87
N GLY A 253 -4.31 12.28 11.99
CA GLY A 253 -4.85 13.49 12.61
C GLY A 253 -5.05 13.36 14.12
N ASP A 254 -5.41 14.48 14.74
CA ASP A 254 -5.76 14.50 16.16
C ASP A 254 -7.08 13.76 16.37
N PRO A 255 -7.21 12.97 17.46
CA PRO A 255 -8.51 12.46 17.85
C PRO A 255 -9.45 13.63 18.12
N ARG A 256 -10.75 13.47 17.85
CA ARG A 256 -11.74 14.47 18.27
C ARG A 256 -11.49 14.82 19.75
N PRO A 257 -11.46 16.11 20.12
CA PRO A 257 -11.31 16.50 21.50
C PRO A 257 -12.44 15.87 22.31
N VAL A 258 -12.11 15.33 23.48
CA VAL A 258 -13.10 14.89 24.46
C VAL A 258 -13.93 16.12 24.79
N ASP A 259 -15.21 16.13 24.40
CA ASP A 259 -16.15 17.11 24.93
C ASP A 259 -16.12 16.95 26.46
N ARG A 260 -15.60 17.98 27.16
CA ARG A 260 -15.61 18.07 28.62
C ARG A 260 -16.99 18.43 29.12
#